data_AF-A0A1M3MFG6-F1
#
_entry.id   AF-A0A1M3MFG6-F1
#
_cell.length_a   1.000
_cell.length_b   1.000
_cell.length_c   1.000
_cell.angle_alpha   90.00
_cell.angle_beta   90.00
_cell.angle_gamma   90.00
#
_symmetry.space_group_name_H-M   'P 1'
#
loop_
_entity.id
_entity.type
_entity.pdbx_description
1 polymer ?
#
loop_
_entity_poly.entity_id
_entity_poly.type
_entity_poly.pdbx_seq_one_letter_code
_entity_poly.pdbx_strand_id
1 'polypeptide(L)'
;MYKSLNIKEKEGKKLFFPLPAISYKKTKNDMNRNIFTPLSAQIKTIDKQFRNFTQKRASVITFWIKTQGLRKAQYLAGHSAISTTEKYVANNLDNLIDDINKLHPF
;
A
#
# COMPACT_ATOMS: atom_id res chain seq x y z
N MET A 1 -27.33 12.05 2.77
CA MET A 1 -27.28 12.34 1.32
C MET A 1 -25.95 13.02 1.02
N TYR A 2 -24.86 12.25 0.90
CA TYR A 2 -23.54 12.80 0.56
C TYR A 2 -23.32 12.65 -0.94
N LYS A 3 -23.27 13.79 -1.62
CA LYS A 3 -23.02 13.94 -3.06
C LYS A 3 -21.62 13.41 -3.36
N SER A 4 -21.56 12.25 -4.01
CA SER A 4 -20.33 11.68 -4.55
C SER A 4 -19.78 12.65 -5.60
N LEU A 5 -18.67 13.31 -5.27
CA LEU A 5 -17.94 14.13 -6.23
C LEU A 5 -17.46 13.20 -7.35
N ASN A 6 -18.14 13.36 -8.48
CA ASN A 6 -17.88 12.72 -9.75
C ASN A 6 -16.59 13.30 -10.34
N ILE A 7 -15.44 12.80 -9.89
CA ILE A 7 -14.16 13.08 -10.52
C ILE A 7 -14.01 12.10 -11.69
N LYS A 8 -14.70 12.41 -12.79
CA LYS A 8 -14.30 11.92 -14.12
C LYS A 8 -13.05 12.69 -14.54
N GLU A 9 -11.89 12.32 -14.03
CA GLU A 9 -10.63 12.83 -14.57
C GLU A 9 -9.69 11.68 -14.90
N LYS A 10 -9.64 11.41 -16.22
CA LYS A 10 -8.60 10.77 -17.02
C LYS A 10 -8.10 9.43 -16.50
N GLU A 11 -8.13 8.43 -17.39
CA GLU A 11 -7.43 7.17 -17.26
C GLU A 11 -5.91 7.39 -17.06
N GLY A 12 -5.53 7.73 -15.83
CA GLY A 12 -4.16 7.81 -15.41
C GLY A 12 -3.63 6.39 -15.37
N LYS A 13 -2.70 6.08 -16.29
CA LYS A 13 -1.87 4.88 -16.32
C LYS A 13 -1.60 4.43 -14.88
N LYS A 14 -2.22 3.29 -14.51
CA LYS A 14 -2.28 2.74 -13.14
C LYS A 14 -0.95 2.96 -12.42
N LEU A 15 -0.95 3.83 -11.41
CA LEU A 15 0.20 4.03 -10.54
C LEU A 15 0.30 2.79 -9.62
N PHE A 16 1.43 2.09 -9.75
CA PHE A 16 1.78 0.72 -9.32
C PHE A 16 1.21 -0.45 -10.12
N PHE A 17 2.13 -1.34 -10.49
CA PHE A 17 1.83 -2.66 -11.03
C PHE A 17 0.95 -3.47 -10.06
N PRO A 18 -0.05 -4.21 -10.57
CA PRO A 18 -0.80 -5.15 -9.75
C PRO A 18 0.16 -6.24 -9.26
N LEU A 19 0.43 -6.26 -7.96
CA LEU A 19 1.18 -7.36 -7.35
C LEU A 19 0.25 -8.58 -7.23
N PRO A 20 0.76 -9.79 -7.46
CA PRO A 20 -0.01 -10.99 -7.15
C PRO A 20 -0.24 -10.99 -5.64
N ALA A 21 -1.45 -10.73 -5.15
CA ALA A 21 -1.63 -10.84 -3.72
C ALA A 21 -1.62 -12.28 -3.26
N ILE A 22 -1.09 -12.38 -2.05
CA ILE A 22 -0.88 -13.59 -1.27
C ILE A 22 -2.20 -14.32 -0.94
N SER A 23 -3.37 -13.67 -1.03
CA SER A 23 -4.64 -14.21 -0.51
C SER A 23 -5.70 -14.59 -1.55
N TYR A 24 -5.38 -14.68 -2.85
CA TYR A 24 -6.35 -15.13 -3.86
C TYR A 24 -6.03 -16.56 -4.33
N LYS A 25 -7.07 -17.41 -4.45
CA LYS A 25 -6.96 -18.75 -5.05
C LYS A 25 -6.21 -18.69 -6.38
N LYS A 26 -5.26 -19.62 -6.57
CA LYS A 26 -4.39 -19.84 -7.76
C LYS A 26 -4.92 -19.17 -9.04
N THR A 27 -4.33 -18.03 -9.41
CA THR A 27 -4.45 -17.52 -10.77
C THR A 27 -3.57 -18.38 -11.68
N LYS A 28 -4.12 -18.92 -12.77
CA LYS A 28 -3.38 -19.61 -13.86
C LYS A 28 -2.54 -18.61 -14.68
N ASN A 29 -1.77 -17.73 -14.04
CA ASN A 29 -1.07 -16.66 -14.75
C ASN A 29 0.45 -16.79 -14.54
N ASP A 30 1.03 -17.75 -15.25
CA ASP A 30 2.47 -18.02 -15.30
C ASP A 30 3.28 -16.80 -15.79
N MET A 31 2.65 -15.90 -16.54
CA MET A 31 3.26 -14.70 -17.12
C MET A 31 3.84 -13.73 -16.06
N ASN A 32 3.17 -13.55 -14.92
CA ASN A 32 3.65 -12.63 -13.89
C ASN A 32 4.85 -13.22 -13.12
N ARG A 33 4.90 -14.54 -12.91
CA ARG A 33 6.05 -15.18 -12.26
C ARG A 33 7.31 -14.99 -13.08
N ASN A 34 7.23 -15.18 -14.39
CA ASN A 34 8.37 -15.08 -15.30
C ASN A 34 9.00 -13.68 -15.37
N ILE A 35 8.26 -12.63 -14.98
CA ILE A 35 8.77 -11.24 -14.93
C ILE A 35 9.31 -10.89 -13.53
N PHE A 36 8.54 -11.22 -12.48
CA PHE A 36 8.92 -10.83 -11.11
C PHE A 36 10.07 -11.65 -10.54
N THR A 37 10.26 -12.91 -10.97
CA THR A 37 11.39 -13.73 -10.49
C THR A 37 12.74 -13.17 -10.94
N PRO A 38 13.03 -12.91 -12.24
CA PRO A 38 14.31 -12.33 -12.62
C PRO A 38 14.48 -10.91 -12.09
N LEU A 39 13.41 -10.10 -12.07
CA LEU A 39 13.47 -8.74 -11.53
C LEU A 39 13.82 -8.74 -10.03
N SER A 40 13.24 -9.66 -9.25
CA SER A 40 13.59 -9.79 -7.83
C SER A 40 15.04 -10.21 -7.64
N ALA A 41 15.58 -11.06 -8.52
CA ALA A 41 16.98 -11.46 -8.47
C ALA A 41 17.92 -10.29 -8.80
N GLN A 42 17.60 -9.50 -9.84
CA GLN A 42 18.34 -8.29 -10.20
C GLN A 42 18.28 -7.23 -9.09
N ILE A 43 17.13 -7.01 -8.46
CA ILE A 43 17.05 -6.03 -7.37
C ILE A 43 17.88 -6.48 -6.16
N LYS A 44 17.96 -7.78 -5.89
CA LYS A 44 18.81 -8.31 -4.81
C LYS A 44 20.30 -8.10 -5.04
N THR A 45 20.75 -7.97 -6.29
CA THR A 45 22.16 -7.63 -6.56
C THR A 45 22.47 -6.18 -6.21
N ILE A 46 21.47 -5.29 -6.30
CA ILE A 46 21.59 -3.86 -5.98
C ILE A 46 21.36 -3.62 -4.48
N ASP A 47 20.26 -4.15 -3.93
CA ASP A 47 19.87 -4.02 -2.52
C ASP A 47 19.75 -5.40 -1.89
N LYS A 48 20.78 -5.80 -1.14
CA LYS A 48 20.80 -7.08 -0.41
C LYS A 48 19.71 -7.18 0.66
N GLN A 49 19.15 -6.06 1.13
CA GLN A 49 18.06 -6.03 2.11
C GLN A 49 16.69 -6.18 1.46
N PHE A 50 16.61 -6.26 0.13
CA PHE A 50 15.35 -6.46 -0.57
C PHE A 50 14.77 -7.86 -0.32
N ARG A 51 13.65 -7.90 0.42
CA ARG A 51 12.91 -9.15 0.70
C ARG A 51 11.82 -9.42 -0.31
N ASN A 52 10.93 -8.45 -0.55
CA ASN A 52 9.77 -8.61 -1.43
C ASN A 52 9.21 -7.25 -1.91
N PHE A 53 8.62 -7.23 -3.11
CA PHE A 53 7.89 -6.09 -3.65
C PHE A 53 6.69 -5.68 -2.80
N THR A 54 5.99 -6.64 -2.18
CA THR A 54 4.87 -6.34 -1.28
C THR A 54 5.32 -5.49 -0.08
N GLN A 55 6.51 -5.77 0.47
CA GLN A 55 7.06 -5.01 1.59
C GLN A 55 7.46 -3.60 1.17
N LYS A 56 8.18 -3.45 0.05
CA LYS A 56 8.54 -2.12 -0.47
C LYS A 56 7.30 -1.30 -0.81
N ARG A 57 6.27 -1.91 -1.43
CA ARG A 57 4.98 -1.26 -1.68
C ARG A 57 4.33 -0.78 -0.38
N ALA A 58 4.29 -1.62 0.64
CA ALA A 58 3.75 -1.23 1.94
C ALA A 58 4.51 -0.04 2.53
N SER A 59 5.85 -0.06 2.49
CA SER A 59 6.70 1.03 2.99
C SER A 59 6.46 2.37 2.27
N VAL A 60 6.21 2.34 0.96
CA VAL A 60 5.96 3.56 0.18
C VAL A 60 4.56 4.09 0.48
N ILE A 61 3.55 3.21 0.56
CA ILE A 61 2.18 3.62 0.88
C ILE A 61 2.11 4.20 2.30
N THR A 62 2.75 3.57 3.29
CA THR A 62 2.78 4.09 4.67
C THR A 62 3.45 5.46 4.73
N PHE A 63 4.54 5.66 3.98
CA PHE A 63 5.20 6.96 3.87
C PHE A 63 4.27 8.04 3.27
N TRP A 64 3.51 7.72 2.23
CA TRP A 64 2.54 8.67 1.67
C TRP A 64 1.37 8.95 2.57
N ILE A 65 0.88 7.96 3.31
CA ILE A 65 -0.15 8.20 4.32
C ILE A 65 0.36 9.21 5.35
N LYS A 66 1.59 9.03 5.85
CA LYS A 66 2.22 9.93 6.84
C LYS A 66 2.47 11.35 6.30
N THR A 67 2.92 11.49 5.06
CA THR A 67 3.36 12.78 4.50
C THR A 67 2.26 13.55 3.75
N GLN A 68 1.31 12.85 3.15
CA GLN A 68 0.33 13.43 2.21
C GLN A 68 -1.12 13.10 2.56
N GLY A 69 -1.34 12.25 3.56
CA GLY A 69 -2.67 11.82 4.00
C GLY A 69 -3.26 10.68 3.17
N LEU A 70 -4.32 10.09 3.72
CA LEU A 70 -4.92 8.84 3.23
C LEU A 70 -5.47 8.96 1.80
N ARG A 71 -6.15 10.07 1.48
CA ARG A 71 -6.80 10.22 0.17
C ARG A 71 -5.81 10.34 -0.98
N LYS A 72 -4.71 11.08 -0.76
CA LYS A 72 -3.66 11.23 -1.78
C LYS A 72 -2.86 9.94 -1.92
N ALA A 73 -2.56 9.27 -0.81
CA ALA A 73 -1.94 7.94 -0.82
C ALA A 73 -2.79 6.91 -1.59
N GLN A 74 -4.14 6.97 -1.48
CA GLN A 74 -5.04 6.11 -2.25
C GLN A 74 -4.90 6.30 -3.76
N TYR A 75 -4.88 7.54 -4.22
CA TYR A 75 -4.67 7.86 -5.62
C TYR A 75 -3.31 7.37 -6.11
N LEU A 76 -2.24 7.64 -5.36
CA LEU A 76 -0.89 7.21 -5.70
C LEU A 76 -0.72 5.70 -5.71
N ALA A 77 -1.40 4.98 -4.83
CA ALA A 77 -1.38 3.52 -4.76
C ALA A 77 -2.25 2.83 -5.83
N GLY A 78 -3.12 3.58 -6.54
CA GLY A 78 -4.06 3.03 -7.51
C GLY A 78 -5.17 2.20 -6.87
N HIS A 79 -5.57 2.52 -5.63
CA HIS A 79 -6.59 1.77 -4.89
C HIS A 79 -8.01 2.27 -5.22
N SER A 80 -8.89 1.36 -5.63
CA SER A 80 -10.28 1.70 -5.97
C SER A 80 -11.10 2.14 -4.76
N ALA A 81 -10.95 1.45 -3.63
CA ALA A 81 -11.65 1.74 -2.39
C ALA A 81 -10.70 2.23 -1.29
N ILE A 82 -11.14 3.22 -0.51
CA ILE A 82 -10.32 3.80 0.57
C ILE A 82 -10.01 2.78 1.67
N SER A 83 -10.91 1.82 1.90
CA SER A 83 -10.73 0.70 2.83
C SER A 83 -9.52 -0.18 2.50
N THR A 84 -9.09 -0.21 1.23
CA THR A 84 -7.88 -0.96 0.85
C THR A 84 -6.60 -0.20 1.20
N THR A 85 -6.64 1.14 1.21
CA THR A 85 -5.55 1.98 1.73
C THR A 85 -5.53 2.07 3.25
N GLU A 86 -6.68 2.02 3.92
CA GLU A 86 -6.77 2.07 5.38
C GLU A 86 -6.00 0.94 6.05
N LYS A 87 -5.89 -0.22 5.41
CA LYS A 87 -5.06 -1.35 5.88
C LYS A 87 -3.58 -1.01 6.08
N TYR A 88 -3.10 0.07 5.46
CA TYR A 88 -1.72 0.54 5.57
C TYR A 88 -1.57 1.68 6.59
N VAL A 89 -2.67 2.20 7.13
CA VAL A 89 -2.61 3.05 8.33
C VAL A 89 -2.14 2.12 9.44
N ALA A 90 -0.95 2.39 9.98
CA ALA A 90 -0.51 1.67 11.17
C ALA A 90 -1.61 1.85 12.21
N ASN A 91 -2.10 0.77 12.81
CA ASN A 91 -2.92 0.89 14.02
C ASN A 91 -2.11 1.77 14.95
N ASN A 92 -2.56 3.01 15.20
CA ASN A 92 -1.81 3.99 15.98
C ASN A 92 -1.77 3.50 17.43
N LEU A 93 -0.92 2.54 17.72
CA LEU A 93 -0.58 2.14 19.08
C LEU A 93 0.01 3.36 19.79
N ASP A 94 0.73 4.23 19.08
CA ASP A 94 1.26 5.48 19.62
C ASP A 94 0.14 6.40 20.13
N ASN A 95 -0.94 6.61 19.35
CA ASN A 95 -2.09 7.39 19.82
C ASN A 95 -2.80 6.69 20.99
N LEU A 96 -2.93 5.36 20.93
CA LEU A 96 -3.55 4.61 22.02
C LEU A 96 -2.71 4.69 23.30
N ILE A 97 -1.38 4.65 23.18
CA ILE A 97 -0.44 4.80 24.29
C ILE A 97 -0.53 6.23 24.83
N ASP A 98 -0.59 7.25 23.99
CA ASP A 98 -0.80 8.64 24.40
C ASP A 98 -2.15 8.83 25.11
N ASP A 99 -3.23 8.23 24.60
CA ASP A 99 -4.56 8.26 25.22
C ASP A 99 -4.57 7.53 26.57
N ILE A 100 -3.90 6.37 26.68
CA ILE A 100 -3.72 5.62 27.94
C ILE A 100 -2.94 6.47 28.94
N ASN A 101 -1.81 7.07 28.52
CA ASN A 101 -0.98 7.92 29.36
C ASN A 101 -1.74 9.16 29.84
N LYS A 102 -2.64 9.70 29.00
CA LYS A 102 -3.47 10.86 29.35
C LYS A 102 -4.63 10.51 30.29
N LEU A 103 -5.19 9.32 30.17
CA LEU A 103 -6.33 8.85 30.99
C LEU A 103 -5.88 8.19 32.31
N HIS A 104 -4.66 7.67 32.37
CA HIS A 104 -4.08 7.05 33.56
C HIS A 104 -2.66 7.58 33.85
N PRO A 105 -2.53 8.85 34.27
CA PRO A 105 -1.24 9.41 34.69
C PRO A 105 -0.94 9.04 36.15
N PHE A 106 -0.62 7.78 36.42
CA PHE A 106 -0.15 7.31 37.74
C PHE A 106 0.97 6.28 37.58
#